data_AF-A0A949HL91-F1
#
_entry.id   AF-A0A949HL91-F1
#
_cell.length_a   1.000
_cell.length_b   1.000
_cell.length_c   1.000
_cell.angle_alpha   90.00
_cell.angle_beta   90.00
_cell.angle_gamma   90.00
#
_symmetry.space_group_name_H-M   'P 1'
#
loop_
_entity.id
_entity.type
_entity.pdbx_description
1 polymer ?
#
loop_
_entity_poly.entity_id
_entity_poly.type
_entity_poly.pdbx_seq_one_letter_code
_entity_poly.pdbx_strand_id
1 'polypeptide(L)'
;MEWSFLPAYFSTRFWVEEPARSLMEFGVILSGYATTGQVWADQKNRQSDLALESLLRTNLQCSLVRLIGYSPSLDHAEPSWLVDLNCEEGCRIGVQFQQDALYSVEAGEMFVVNCQDPTKRAYVGRFSDRLDWLDPETMRKCLQGDGPFRFGA
;
A
#
# COMPACT_ATOMS: atom_id res chain seq x y z
N MET A 1 18.60 17.67 5.62
CA MET A 1 18.38 16.53 4.72
C MET A 1 17.10 16.82 3.98
N GLU A 2 17.21 17.07 2.68
CA GLU A 2 16.07 17.30 1.80
C GLU A 2 15.36 15.95 1.62
N TRP A 3 14.08 15.90 1.93
CA TRP A 3 13.30 14.65 1.83
C TRP A 3 12.80 14.53 0.40
N SER A 4 13.42 13.66 -0.39
CA SER A 4 12.90 13.26 -1.70
C SER A 4 12.28 11.88 -1.59
N PHE A 5 10.99 11.75 -1.92
CA PHE A 5 10.38 10.44 -2.12
C PHE A 5 11.08 9.71 -3.28
N LEU A 6 11.24 8.39 -3.15
CA LEU A 6 11.79 7.58 -4.24
C LEU A 6 10.92 7.74 -5.50
N PRO A 7 11.50 7.85 -6.71
CA PRO A 7 10.74 8.00 -7.96
C PRO A 7 9.69 6.91 -8.18
N ALA A 8 9.93 5.71 -7.65
CA ALA A 8 8.99 4.59 -7.71
C ALA A 8 7.60 4.96 -7.20
N TYR A 9 7.51 5.76 -6.13
CA TYR A 9 6.23 6.17 -5.52
C TYR A 9 5.29 6.92 -6.48
N PHE A 10 5.84 7.63 -7.48
CA PHE A 10 5.04 8.40 -8.43
C PHE A 10 4.56 7.59 -9.63
N SER A 11 5.15 6.41 -9.82
CA SER A 11 4.84 5.48 -10.91
C SER A 11 3.99 4.29 -10.45
N THR A 12 3.92 4.02 -9.15
CA THR A 12 3.17 2.89 -8.59
C THR A 12 1.72 2.89 -9.06
N ARG A 13 1.25 1.69 -9.37
CA ARG A 13 -0.13 1.36 -9.69
C ARG A 13 -0.63 0.29 -8.72
N PHE A 14 -1.94 0.09 -8.66
CA PHE A 14 -2.55 -0.83 -7.72
C PHE A 14 -3.50 -1.78 -8.39
N TRP A 15 -3.18 -3.05 -8.22
CA TRP A 15 -4.04 -4.16 -8.52
C TRP A 15 -5.02 -4.39 -7.39
N VAL A 16 -6.32 -4.37 -7.70
CA VAL A 16 -7.38 -4.43 -6.69
C VAL A 16 -8.64 -5.10 -7.23
N GLU A 17 -9.34 -5.84 -6.37
CA GLU A 17 -10.72 -6.26 -6.60
C GLU A 17 -11.63 -5.08 -6.27
N GLU A 18 -12.49 -4.68 -7.21
CA GLU A 18 -13.36 -3.47 -7.18
C GLU A 18 -13.68 -2.94 -5.75
N PRO A 19 -13.00 -1.87 -5.25
CA PRO A 19 -13.21 -1.36 -3.92
C PRO A 19 -14.53 -0.59 -3.84
N ALA A 20 -15.06 -0.48 -2.63
CA ALA A 20 -16.18 0.41 -2.36
C ALA A 20 -15.82 1.86 -2.75
N ARG A 21 -16.79 2.58 -3.31
CA ARG A 21 -16.60 3.98 -3.75
C ARG A 21 -16.08 4.90 -2.64
N SER A 22 -16.48 4.67 -1.39
CA SER A 22 -15.97 5.45 -0.24
C SER A 22 -14.45 5.36 -0.10
N LEU A 23 -13.88 4.16 -0.29
CA LEU A 23 -12.44 3.93 -0.21
C LEU A 23 -11.68 4.49 -1.42
N MET A 24 -12.37 4.73 -2.54
CA MET A 24 -11.78 5.44 -3.68
C MET A 24 -11.62 6.95 -3.42
N GLU A 25 -12.40 7.50 -2.48
CA GLU A 25 -12.41 8.92 -2.15
C GLU A 25 -11.60 9.23 -0.89
N PHE A 26 -11.47 8.27 0.02
CA PHE A 26 -10.80 8.48 1.31
C PHE A 26 -10.18 7.19 1.86
N GLY A 27 -8.95 7.30 2.35
CA GLY A 27 -8.27 6.24 3.07
C GLY A 27 -6.75 6.33 2.99
N VAL A 28 -6.07 5.30 3.48
CA VAL A 28 -4.62 5.13 3.34
C VAL A 28 -4.29 3.74 2.85
N ILE A 29 -3.16 3.62 2.15
CA ILE A 29 -2.60 2.34 1.69
C ILE A 29 -1.38 2.02 2.55
N LEU A 30 -1.44 0.89 3.25
CA LEU A 30 -0.40 0.40 4.15
C LEU A 30 0.16 -0.94 3.65
N SER A 31 1.44 -1.18 3.83
CA SER A 31 2.07 -2.48 3.57
C SER A 31 2.82 -2.98 4.79
N GLY A 32 2.80 -4.29 5.00
CA GLY A 32 3.68 -4.96 5.96
C GLY A 32 5.06 -5.28 5.39
N TYR A 33 5.30 -5.04 4.09
CA TYR A 33 6.57 -5.35 3.42
C TYR A 33 7.58 -4.22 3.63
N ALA A 34 8.87 -4.57 3.53
CA ALA A 34 9.95 -3.60 3.64
C ALA A 34 9.93 -2.60 2.48
N THR A 35 9.78 -1.31 2.79
CA THR A 35 9.81 -0.22 1.79
C THR A 35 11.09 0.62 1.86
N THR A 36 11.99 0.29 2.80
CA THR A 36 13.20 1.04 3.15
C THR A 36 14.40 0.76 2.24
N GLY A 37 14.19 0.11 1.09
CA GLY A 37 15.26 -0.45 0.26
C GLY A 37 15.98 -1.64 0.92
N GLN A 38 15.47 -2.13 2.05
CA GLN A 38 15.95 -3.35 2.69
C GLN A 38 15.24 -4.56 2.08
N VAL A 39 16.01 -5.58 1.71
CA VAL A 39 15.46 -6.86 1.30
C VAL A 39 15.22 -7.72 2.54
N TRP A 40 13.96 -7.95 2.90
CA TRP A 40 13.59 -8.93 3.93
C TRP A 40 13.35 -10.30 3.29
N ALA A 41 13.60 -11.37 4.05
CA ALA A 41 13.20 -12.70 3.63
C ALA A 41 11.68 -12.80 3.47
N ASP A 42 11.20 -13.53 2.47
CA ASP A 42 9.76 -13.68 2.16
C ASP A 42 8.91 -14.09 3.36
N GLN A 43 9.46 -14.93 4.24
CA GLN A 43 8.76 -15.33 5.46
C GLN A 43 8.52 -14.16 6.41
N LYS A 44 9.50 -13.25 6.56
CA LYS A 44 9.37 -12.05 7.40
C LYS A 44 8.35 -11.09 6.82
N ASN A 45 8.39 -10.86 5.50
CA ASN A 45 7.39 -10.03 4.80
C ASN A 45 5.97 -10.58 5.01
N ARG A 46 5.77 -11.90 4.83
CA ARG A 46 4.48 -12.55 5.06
C ARG A 46 4.02 -12.44 6.51
N GLN A 47 4.90 -12.67 7.49
CA GLN A 47 4.56 -12.55 8.90
C GLN A 47 4.17 -11.11 9.28
N SER A 48 4.87 -10.13 8.73
CA SER A 48 4.59 -8.71 8.95
C SER A 48 3.25 -8.29 8.33
N ASP A 49 2.96 -8.71 7.11
CA ASP A 49 1.67 -8.46 6.45
C ASP A 49 0.49 -9.12 7.17
N LEU A 50 0.66 -10.35 7.70
CA LEU A 50 -0.35 -11.00 8.55
C LEU A 50 -0.57 -10.24 9.87
N ALA A 51 0.49 -9.72 10.48
CA ALA A 51 0.38 -8.91 11.69
C ALA A 51 -0.34 -7.58 11.43
N LEU A 52 -0.07 -6.95 10.28
CA LEU A 52 -0.78 -5.75 9.84
C LEU A 52 -2.26 -6.03 9.61
N GLU A 53 -2.60 -7.10 8.90
CA GLU A 53 -4.00 -7.50 8.70
C GLU A 53 -4.70 -7.74 10.04
N SER A 54 -4.07 -8.46 10.97
CA SER A 54 -4.63 -8.73 12.29
C SER A 54 -4.92 -7.45 13.06
N LEU A 55 -3.99 -6.48 13.05
CA LEU A 55 -4.16 -5.16 13.66
C LEU A 55 -5.36 -4.41 13.05
N LEU A 56 -5.42 -4.34 11.71
CA LEU A 56 -6.47 -3.60 10.99
C LEU A 56 -7.86 -4.21 11.22
N ARG A 57 -7.98 -5.54 11.15
CA ARG A 57 -9.25 -6.25 11.30
C ARG A 57 -9.74 -6.30 12.73
N THR A 58 -8.85 -6.63 13.66
CA THR A 58 -9.25 -7.02 15.02
C THR A 58 -9.26 -5.83 15.97
N ASN A 59 -8.24 -4.97 15.86
CA ASN A 59 -8.04 -3.88 16.82
C ASN A 59 -8.78 -2.62 16.39
N LEU A 60 -8.80 -2.31 15.08
CA LEU A 60 -9.39 -1.07 14.56
C LEU A 60 -10.77 -1.27 13.93
N GLN A 61 -11.12 -2.50 13.53
CA GLN A 61 -12.42 -2.84 12.92
C GLN A 61 -12.75 -1.98 11.68
N CYS A 62 -11.72 -1.58 10.93
CA CYS A 62 -11.87 -0.76 9.73
C CYS A 62 -12.43 -1.56 8.56
N SER A 63 -13.04 -0.85 7.61
CA SER A 63 -13.22 -1.40 6.26
C SER A 63 -11.85 -1.47 5.58
N LEU A 64 -11.50 -2.63 5.04
CA LEU A 64 -10.21 -2.88 4.41
C LEU A 64 -10.38 -3.65 3.10
N VAL A 65 -9.60 -3.26 2.10
CA VAL A 65 -9.53 -3.90 0.79
C VAL A 65 -8.09 -4.34 0.55
N ARG A 66 -7.94 -5.58 0.08
CA ARG A 66 -6.64 -6.10 -0.31
C ARG A 66 -6.25 -5.54 -1.67
N LEU A 67 -5.01 -5.08 -1.79
CA LEU A 67 -4.44 -4.61 -3.06
C LEU A 67 -2.98 -5.02 -3.19
N ILE A 68 -2.44 -4.92 -4.39
CA ILE A 68 -1.01 -5.11 -4.66
C ILE A 68 -0.50 -3.82 -5.30
N GLY A 69 0.41 -3.13 -4.60
CA GLY A 69 1.14 -2.01 -5.17
C GLY A 69 2.25 -2.54 -6.07
N TYR A 70 2.33 -2.05 -7.30
CA TYR A 70 3.32 -2.55 -8.25
C TYR A 70 3.92 -1.42 -9.10
N SER A 71 5.15 -1.64 -9.56
CA SER A 71 5.82 -0.76 -10.53
C SER A 71 5.40 -1.13 -11.96
N PRO A 72 5.16 -0.18 -12.87
CA PRO A 72 4.78 -0.50 -14.26
C PRO A 72 5.81 -1.32 -15.03
N SER A 73 7.09 -1.26 -14.64
CA SER A 73 8.15 -2.12 -15.17
C SER A 73 8.08 -3.57 -14.64
N LEU A 74 7.20 -3.84 -13.67
CA LEU A 74 6.99 -5.12 -12.99
C LEU A 74 8.21 -5.62 -12.21
N ASP A 75 9.16 -4.74 -11.91
CA ASP A 75 10.35 -5.07 -11.12
C ASP A 75 10.00 -5.35 -9.66
N HIS A 76 8.91 -4.73 -9.19
CA HIS A 76 8.41 -4.85 -7.82
C HIS A 76 6.88 -4.95 -7.81
N ALA A 77 6.38 -5.86 -6.98
CA ALA A 77 4.98 -5.99 -6.62
C ALA A 77 4.89 -6.37 -5.14
N GLU A 78 4.05 -5.66 -4.40
CA GLU A 78 3.98 -5.74 -2.95
C GLU A 78 2.53 -5.78 -2.48
N PRO A 79 2.13 -6.82 -1.77
CA PRO A 79 0.82 -6.86 -1.15
C PRO A 79 0.65 -5.72 -0.12
N SER A 80 -0.51 -5.07 -0.15
CA SER A 80 -0.86 -3.90 0.67
C SER A 80 -2.34 -3.90 1.05
N TRP A 81 -2.76 -2.98 1.91
CA TRP A 81 -4.14 -2.83 2.39
C TRP A 81 -4.59 -1.38 2.23
N LEU A 82 -5.71 -1.18 1.53
CA LEU A 82 -6.43 0.10 1.52
C LEU A 82 -7.42 0.08 2.68
N VAL A 83 -7.32 1.07 3.56
CA VAL A 83 -8.12 1.15 4.78
C VAL A 83 -8.73 2.52 4.97
N ASP A 84 -9.94 2.53 5.53
CA ASP A 84 -10.67 3.76 5.90
C ASP A 84 -10.08 4.36 7.19
N LEU A 85 -8.89 4.95 7.07
CA LEU A 85 -8.19 5.66 8.14
C LEU A 85 -7.71 7.01 7.65
N ASN A 86 -7.59 7.97 8.56
CA ASN A 86 -6.93 9.23 8.26
C ASN A 86 -5.41 9.05 8.15
N CYS A 87 -4.77 10.02 7.50
CA CYS A 87 -3.33 10.01 7.24
C CYS A 87 -2.48 9.91 8.52
N GLU A 88 -2.87 10.57 9.60
CA GLU A 88 -2.10 10.58 10.86
C GLU A 88 -2.07 9.18 11.52
N GLU A 89 -3.22 8.51 11.61
CA GLU A 89 -3.32 7.13 12.09
C GLU A 89 -2.54 6.18 11.18
N GLY A 90 -2.71 6.34 9.86
CA GLY A 90 -1.96 5.59 8.86
C GLY A 90 -0.45 5.72 9.07
N CYS A 91 0.06 6.94 9.27
CA CYS A 91 1.49 7.18 9.46
C CYS A 91 2.01 6.52 10.75
N ARG A 92 1.23 6.57 11.85
CA ARG A 92 1.58 5.89 13.09
C ARG A 92 1.70 4.38 12.91
N ILE A 93 0.77 3.77 12.17
CA ILE A 93 0.84 2.34 11.82
C ILE A 93 2.04 2.09 10.88
N GLY A 94 2.22 2.93 9.85
CA GLY A 94 3.35 2.84 8.93
C GLY A 94 4.69 2.80 9.64
N VAL A 95 4.92 3.67 10.63
CA VAL A 95 6.14 3.63 11.47
C VAL A 95 6.29 2.31 12.22
N GLN A 96 5.20 1.76 12.79
CA GLN A 96 5.23 0.46 13.48
C GLN A 96 5.63 -0.70 12.55
N PHE A 97 5.23 -0.62 11.28
CA PHE A 97 5.56 -1.59 10.24
C PHE A 97 6.79 -1.21 9.41
N GLN A 98 7.58 -0.24 9.87
CA GLN A 98 8.84 0.20 9.23
C GLN A 98 8.65 0.71 7.79
N GLN A 99 7.53 1.38 7.52
CA GLN A 99 7.31 2.10 6.27
C GLN A 99 7.92 3.50 6.34
N ASP A 100 8.71 3.88 5.33
CA ASP A 100 9.23 5.24 5.18
C ASP A 100 8.13 6.21 4.74
N ALA A 101 7.24 5.73 3.88
CA ALA A 101 6.10 6.47 3.38
C ALA A 101 4.91 5.54 3.09
N LEU A 102 3.72 6.13 3.10
CA LEU A 102 2.46 5.50 2.71
C LEU A 102 1.77 6.33 1.64
N TYR A 103 0.69 5.79 1.08
CA TYR A 103 -0.21 6.59 0.26
C TYR A 103 -1.47 6.99 1.02
N SER A 104 -1.87 8.25 0.88
CA SER A 104 -3.13 8.75 1.41
C SER A 104 -4.01 9.23 0.27
N VAL A 105 -5.30 8.89 0.35
CA VAL A 105 -6.34 9.32 -0.58
C VAL A 105 -7.25 10.30 0.15
N GLU A 106 -7.40 11.50 -0.41
CA GLU A 106 -8.21 12.59 0.13
C GLU A 106 -9.05 13.20 -1.00
N ALA A 107 -10.37 13.04 -0.94
CA ALA A 107 -11.29 13.45 -2.00
C ALA A 107 -10.90 12.90 -3.39
N GLY A 108 -10.47 11.63 -3.43
CA GLY A 108 -10.05 10.93 -4.65
C GLY A 108 -8.65 11.30 -5.15
N GLU A 109 -8.02 12.30 -4.56
CA GLU A 109 -6.65 12.72 -4.88
C GLU A 109 -5.66 11.96 -4.00
N MET A 110 -4.60 11.44 -4.63
CA MET A 110 -3.63 10.55 -4.02
C MET A 110 -2.31 11.27 -3.76
N PHE A 111 -1.78 11.08 -2.55
CA PHE A 111 -0.52 11.64 -2.09
C PHE A 111 0.38 10.53 -1.56
N VAL A 112 1.68 10.65 -1.79
CA VAL A 112 2.67 9.93 -0.98
C VAL A 112 3.01 10.79 0.24
N VAL A 113 3.02 10.19 1.41
CA VAL A 113 3.19 10.89 2.70
C VAL A 113 4.28 10.21 3.50
N ASN A 114 5.22 10.99 4.04
CA ASN A 114 6.27 10.48 4.91
C ASN A 114 5.68 10.07 6.27
N CYS A 115 5.92 8.83 6.70
CA CYS A 115 5.31 8.31 7.94
C CYS A 115 5.87 8.97 9.21
N GLN A 116 7.10 9.49 9.19
CA GLN A 116 7.71 10.16 10.34
C GLN A 116 7.32 11.64 10.43
N ASP A 117 6.95 12.26 9.30
CA ASP A 117 6.56 13.66 9.22
C ASP A 117 5.45 13.84 8.17
N PRO A 118 4.17 13.70 8.57
CA PRO A 118 3.04 13.76 7.64
C PRO A 118 2.87 15.12 6.94
N THR A 119 3.54 16.18 7.43
CA THR A 119 3.57 17.49 6.73
C THR A 119 4.34 17.40 5.41
N LYS A 120 5.22 16.41 5.28
CA LYS A 120 5.94 16.11 4.04
C LYS A 120 5.13 15.13 3.22
N ARG A 121 4.46 15.67 2.21
CA ARG A 121 3.68 14.92 1.23
C ARG A 121 3.89 15.44 -0.18
N ALA A 122 3.75 14.57 -1.16
CA ALA A 122 3.79 14.93 -2.56
C ALA A 122 2.56 14.38 -3.29
N TYR A 123 2.00 15.18 -4.18
CA TYR A 123 0.88 14.79 -5.02
C TYR A 123 1.33 13.72 -6.04
N VAL A 124 0.54 12.67 -6.20
CA VAL A 124 0.81 11.56 -7.13
C VAL A 124 -0.16 11.58 -8.32
N GLY A 125 -1.42 11.93 -8.11
CA GLY A 125 -2.47 11.89 -9.14
C GLY A 125 -3.83 11.54 -8.54
N ARG A 126 -4.84 11.34 -9.39
CA ARG A 126 -6.10 10.74 -8.94
C ARG A 126 -5.91 9.27 -8.63
N PHE A 127 -6.50 8.80 -7.54
CA PHE A 127 -6.40 7.40 -7.14
C PHE A 127 -7.03 6.47 -8.19
N SER A 128 -8.17 6.86 -8.78
CA SER A 128 -8.84 6.10 -9.84
C SER A 128 -7.93 5.82 -11.04
N ASP A 129 -7.04 6.75 -11.40
CA ASP A 129 -6.15 6.62 -12.56
C ASP A 129 -4.98 5.66 -12.28
N ARG A 130 -4.80 5.27 -11.01
CA ARG A 130 -3.77 4.35 -10.52
C ARG A 130 -4.28 2.94 -10.26
N LEU A 131 -5.58 2.69 -10.45
CA LEU A 131 -6.17 1.38 -10.25
C LEU A 131 -6.15 0.55 -11.54
N ASP A 132 -5.85 -0.73 -11.38
CA ASP A 132 -5.99 -1.76 -12.39
C ASP A 132 -6.83 -2.91 -11.82
N TRP A 133 -7.95 -3.18 -12.48
CA TRP A 133 -8.89 -4.20 -12.07
C TRP A 133 -8.31 -5.58 -12.35
N LEU A 134 -8.32 -6.44 -11.33
CA LEU A 134 -8.03 -7.86 -11.46
C LEU A 134 -9.21 -8.69 -11.01
N ASP A 135 -9.41 -9.79 -11.70
CA ASP A 135 -10.36 -10.78 -11.26
C ASP A 135 -9.86 -11.46 -9.96
N PRO A 136 -10.79 -11.94 -9.10
CA PRO A 136 -10.42 -12.54 -7.81
C PRO A 136 -9.51 -13.77 -7.91
N GLU A 137 -9.60 -14.55 -8.99
CA GLU A 137 -8.77 -15.74 -9.15
C GLU A 137 -7.30 -15.35 -9.41
N THR A 138 -7.07 -14.38 -10.30
CA THR A 138 -5.73 -13.86 -10.56
C THR A 138 -5.16 -13.16 -9.33
N MET A 139 -5.96 -12.35 -8.63
CA MET A 139 -5.53 -11.70 -7.38
C MET A 139 -5.06 -12.73 -6.34
N ARG A 140 -5.84 -13.80 -6.13
CA ARG A 140 -5.49 -14.90 -5.22
C ARG A 140 -4.20 -15.60 -5.63
N LYS A 141 -4.00 -15.90 -6.92
CA LYS A 141 -2.77 -16.54 -7.42
C LYS A 141 -1.55 -15.66 -7.17
N CYS A 142 -1.65 -14.37 -7.47
CA CYS A 142 -0.60 -13.40 -7.17
C CYS A 142 -0.24 -13.49 -5.69
N LEU A 143 -1.19 -13.28 -4.77
CA LEU A 143 -0.96 -13.30 -3.32
C LEU A 143 -0.32 -14.60 -2.78
N GLN A 144 -0.49 -15.72 -3.48
CA GLN A 144 0.11 -17.02 -3.12
C GLN A 144 1.53 -17.21 -3.68
N GLY A 145 2.02 -16.31 -4.54
CA GLY A 145 3.30 -16.45 -5.25
C GLY A 145 3.22 -17.31 -6.51
N ASP A 146 2.03 -17.76 -6.89
CA ASP A 146 1.75 -18.59 -8.08
C ASP A 146 1.19 -17.75 -9.25
N GLY A 147 1.14 -16.43 -9.08
CA GLY A 147 0.65 -15.50 -10.09
C GLY A 147 1.67 -15.23 -11.19
N PRO A 148 1.24 -14.59 -12.29
CA PRO A 148 2.14 -14.19 -13.38
C PRO A 148 3.16 -13.12 -12.95
N PHE A 149 2.97 -12.50 -11.80
CA PHE A 149 3.81 -11.45 -11.26
C PHE A 149 4.56 -11.95 -10.02
N ARG A 150 5.87 -11.70 -9.96
CA ARG A 150 6.69 -12.06 -8.81
C ARG A 150 6.71 -10.90 -7.80
N PHE A 151 6.55 -11.23 -6.53
CA PHE A 151 6.74 -10.26 -5.45
C PHE A 151 8.21 -10.19 -5.07
N GLY A 152 8.71 -8.97 -4.89
CA GLY A 152 10.09 -8.70 -4.49
C GLY A 152 10.30 -7.20 -4.36
N ALA A 153 10.95 -6.80 -3.27
CA ALA A 153 11.55 -5.48 -3.10
C ALA A 153 13.03 -5.54 -3.49
#